data_AF-A0A524QE16-F1
#
_entry.id   AF-A0A524QE16-F1
#
_cell.length_a   1.000
_cell.length_b   1.000
_cell.length_c   1.000
_cell.angle_alpha   90.00
_cell.angle_beta   90.00
_cell.angle_gamma   90.00
#
_symmetry.space_group_name_H-M   'P 1'
#
loop_
_entity.id
_entity.type
_entity.pdbx_description
1 polymer ?
#
loop_
_entity_poly.entity_id
_entity_poly.type
_entity_poly.pdbx_seq_one_letter_code
_entity_poly.pdbx_strand_id
1 'polypeptide(L)'
;MKSTISDELKLRYRPVALLFADEKPEKALEFKEGKWGCVVALFTAAARGKTAVFSKETCGCGGGKIGMGFTDDYGHVPGGIEHFLSTGRGEGYPEGEAYIIAIPGMHQGLAGDWELGIPASG
;
A
#
# COMPACT_ATOMS: atom_id res chain seq x y z
N MET A 1 16.90 -12.28 -19.57
CA MET A 1 15.71 -13.16 -19.69
C MET A 1 14.57 -12.34 -20.30
N LYS A 2 13.91 -12.85 -21.35
CA LYS A 2 12.76 -12.20 -22.02
C LYS A 2 11.48 -12.83 -21.48
N SER A 3 10.51 -12.03 -21.02
CA SER A 3 9.27 -12.51 -20.36
C SER A 3 8.08 -12.36 -21.30
N THR A 4 7.47 -13.48 -21.71
CA THR A 4 6.26 -13.50 -22.55
C THR A 4 5.11 -12.72 -21.92
N ILE A 5 4.93 -12.85 -20.60
CA ILE A 5 3.90 -12.12 -19.85
C ILE A 5 4.10 -10.60 -19.98
N SER A 6 5.35 -10.13 -19.94
CA SER A 6 5.64 -8.70 -20.06
C SER A 6 5.35 -8.17 -21.47
N ASP A 7 5.62 -8.97 -22.50
CA ASP A 7 5.41 -8.59 -23.90
C ASP A 7 3.92 -8.53 -24.25
N GLU A 8 3.11 -9.46 -23.74
CA GLU A 8 1.67 -9.53 -24.01
C GLU A 8 0.87 -8.48 -23.23
N LEU A 9 1.21 -8.25 -21.94
CA LEU A 9 0.43 -7.34 -21.10
C LEU A 9 0.66 -5.86 -21.43
N LYS A 10 1.74 -5.52 -22.15
CA LYS A 10 2.08 -4.14 -22.59
C LYS A 10 1.95 -3.10 -21.48
N LEU A 11 2.34 -3.48 -20.26
CA LEU A 11 2.18 -2.66 -19.06
C LEU A 11 3.18 -1.50 -19.07
N ARG A 12 2.74 -0.34 -18.55
CA ARG A 12 3.62 0.82 -18.32
C ARG A 12 4.80 0.48 -17.39
N TYR A 13 4.57 -0.39 -16.42
CA TYR A 13 5.58 -0.86 -15.47
C TYR A 13 5.84 -2.34 -15.63
N ARG A 14 7.05 -2.78 -15.28
CA ARG A 14 7.37 -4.22 -15.26
C ARG A 14 6.51 -4.92 -14.20
N PRO A 15 6.09 -6.17 -14.42
CA PRO A 15 5.39 -6.96 -13.41
C PRO A 15 6.19 -7.00 -12.10
N VAL A 16 5.52 -6.74 -10.99
CA VAL A 16 6.09 -6.88 -9.64
C VAL A 16 5.82 -8.29 -9.16
N ALA A 17 6.88 -9.00 -8.76
CA ALA A 17 6.76 -10.31 -8.12
C ALA A 17 6.64 -10.13 -6.60
N LEU A 18 5.68 -10.84 -5.99
CA LEU A 18 5.58 -10.98 -4.55
C LEU A 18 6.20 -12.31 -4.14
N LEU A 19 7.13 -12.28 -3.20
CA LEU A 19 7.83 -13.45 -2.67
C LEU A 19 7.65 -13.49 -1.16
N PHE A 20 7.28 -14.65 -0.64
CA PHE A 20 7.27 -14.91 0.80
C PHE A 20 8.64 -15.47 1.19
N ALA A 21 9.24 -14.89 2.22
CA ALA A 21 10.54 -15.29 2.75
C ALA A 21 10.59 -15.02 4.25
N ASP A 22 11.32 -15.86 4.98
CA ASP A 22 11.53 -15.69 6.42
C ASP A 22 12.58 -14.61 6.73
N GLU A 23 13.48 -14.34 5.78
CA GLU A 23 14.56 -13.38 5.91
C GLU A 23 14.41 -12.23 4.91
N LYS A 24 14.69 -11.01 5.38
CA LYS A 24 14.68 -9.82 4.54
C LYS A 24 15.94 -9.73 3.67
N PRO A 25 15.82 -9.40 2.37
CA PRO A 25 16.97 -9.12 1.53
C PRO A 25 17.78 -7.91 2.01
N GLU A 26 19.09 -7.93 1.79
CA GLU A 26 19.93 -6.76 2.05
C GLU A 26 19.49 -5.54 1.24
N LYS A 27 19.56 -4.35 1.85
CA LYS A 27 19.25 -3.06 1.22
C LYS A 27 17.80 -2.93 0.70
N ALA A 28 16.89 -3.79 1.14
CA ALA A 28 15.47 -3.65 0.83
C ALA A 28 14.88 -2.38 1.47
N LEU A 29 13.96 -1.75 0.75
CA LEU A 29 13.15 -0.65 1.28
C LEU A 29 12.07 -1.22 2.20
N GLU A 30 12.00 -0.71 3.41
CA GLU A 30 11.04 -1.13 4.41
C GLU A 30 10.63 0.09 5.24
N PHE A 31 9.36 0.15 5.66
CA PHE A 31 8.92 1.15 6.62
C PHE A 31 9.53 0.89 7.99
N LYS A 32 9.67 1.94 8.81
CA LYS A 32 10.08 1.76 10.21
C LYS A 32 8.90 1.21 11.01
N GLU A 33 9.18 0.29 11.91
CA GLU A 33 8.19 -0.21 12.87
C GLU A 33 7.52 0.95 13.63
N GLY A 34 6.21 0.82 13.87
CA GLY A 34 5.41 1.85 14.53
C GLY A 34 5.19 3.13 13.71
N LYS A 35 5.61 3.17 12.45
CA LYS A 35 5.28 4.26 11.51
C LYS A 35 4.21 3.84 10.53
N TRP A 36 3.31 4.77 10.23
CA TRP A 36 2.33 4.57 9.17
C TRP A 36 2.99 4.74 7.80
N GLY A 37 2.65 3.86 6.87
CA GLY A 37 3.11 3.90 5.49
C GLY A 37 2.17 3.13 4.58
N CYS A 38 1.85 3.70 3.42
CA CYS A 38 0.95 3.08 2.45
C CYS A 38 1.67 1.95 1.69
N VAL A 39 1.05 0.76 1.63
CA VAL A 39 1.56 -0.40 0.88
C VAL A 39 1.82 -0.07 -0.59
N VAL A 40 0.99 0.79 -1.18
CA VAL A 40 1.10 1.22 -2.58
C VAL A 40 2.39 2.00 -2.84
N ALA A 41 2.92 2.73 -1.86
CA ALA A 41 4.17 3.48 -2.03
C ALA A 41 5.37 2.53 -2.22
N LEU A 42 5.46 1.48 -1.41
CA LEU A 42 6.49 0.45 -1.54
C LEU A 42 6.27 -0.40 -2.80
N PHE A 43 5.01 -0.68 -3.17
CA PHE A 43 4.70 -1.35 -4.44
C PHE A 43 5.12 -0.52 -5.66
N THR A 44 4.97 0.81 -5.59
CA THR A 44 5.44 1.75 -6.62
C THR A 44 6.97 1.75 -6.72
N ALA A 45 7.67 1.72 -5.58
CA ALA A 45 9.13 1.56 -5.56
C ALA A 45 9.55 0.24 -6.19
N ALA A 46 8.83 -0.86 -5.91
CA ALA A 46 9.06 -2.17 -6.51
C ALA A 46 8.84 -2.18 -8.02
N ALA A 47 7.76 -1.57 -8.50
CA ALA A 47 7.48 -1.39 -9.92
C ALA A 47 8.56 -0.56 -10.65
N ARG A 48 9.28 0.30 -9.91
CA ARG A 48 10.42 1.10 -10.39
C ARG A 48 11.79 0.41 -10.18
N GLY A 49 11.79 -0.88 -9.84
CA GLY A 49 13.00 -1.71 -9.79
C GLY A 49 13.74 -1.70 -8.44
N LYS A 50 13.14 -1.19 -7.37
CA LYS A 50 13.67 -1.37 -6.00
C LYS A 50 13.18 -2.68 -5.41
N THR A 51 13.93 -3.27 -4.50
CA THR A 51 13.41 -4.34 -3.64
C THR A 51 12.71 -3.69 -2.44
N ALA A 52 11.47 -4.05 -2.20
CA ALA A 52 10.70 -3.59 -1.05
C ALA A 52 10.20 -4.78 -0.22
N VAL A 53 10.14 -4.59 1.09
CA VAL A 53 9.70 -5.61 2.05
C VAL A 53 8.53 -5.06 2.85
N PHE A 54 7.57 -5.94 3.11
CA PHE A 54 6.52 -5.75 4.09
C PHE A 54 6.63 -6.85 5.12
N SER A 55 6.60 -6.51 6.39
CA SER A 55 6.43 -7.46 7.48
C SER A 55 5.18 -7.14 8.29
N LYS A 56 4.80 -8.05 9.18
CA LYS A 56 3.68 -7.83 10.11
C LYS A 56 3.94 -6.63 11.03
N GLU A 57 5.19 -6.38 11.38
CA GLU A 57 5.67 -5.33 12.28
C GLU A 57 5.78 -3.97 11.57
N THR A 58 6.16 -3.97 10.28
CA THR A 58 6.44 -2.74 9.52
C THR A 58 5.29 -2.30 8.61
N CYS A 59 4.29 -3.15 8.37
CA CYS A 59 3.08 -2.78 7.62
C CYS A 59 2.18 -1.87 8.47
N GLY A 60 2.31 -0.56 8.33
CA GLY A 60 1.62 0.41 9.19
C GLY A 60 0.16 0.73 8.81
N CYS A 61 -0.27 0.49 7.57
CA CYS A 61 -1.63 0.80 7.13
C CYS A 61 -2.57 -0.42 7.26
N GLY A 62 -3.76 -0.22 7.84
CA GLY A 62 -4.74 -1.29 8.08
C GLY A 62 -5.15 -2.03 6.79
N GLY A 63 -5.45 -1.28 5.73
CA GLY A 63 -5.72 -1.87 4.41
C GLY A 63 -4.55 -2.65 3.83
N GLY A 64 -3.30 -2.22 4.09
CA GLY A 64 -2.10 -2.97 3.69
C GLY A 64 -1.94 -4.27 4.48
N LYS A 65 -2.22 -4.27 5.79
CA LYS A 65 -2.18 -5.48 6.62
C LYS A 65 -3.16 -6.53 6.13
N ILE A 66 -4.39 -6.13 5.79
CA ILE A 66 -5.39 -7.02 5.19
C ILE A 66 -4.94 -7.51 3.82
N GLY A 67 -4.59 -6.58 2.92
CA GLY A 67 -4.23 -6.91 1.54
C GLY A 67 -3.01 -7.82 1.40
N MET A 68 -2.07 -7.74 2.35
CA MET A 68 -0.89 -8.62 2.41
C MET A 68 -1.11 -9.88 3.25
N GLY A 69 -2.30 -10.07 3.84
CA GLY A 69 -2.64 -11.26 4.63
C GLY A 69 -2.00 -11.32 6.02
N PHE A 70 -1.58 -10.19 6.59
CA PHE A 70 -1.04 -10.13 7.96
C PHE A 70 -2.13 -10.08 9.04
N THR A 71 -3.37 -9.80 8.66
CA THR A 71 -4.54 -9.79 9.54
C THR A 71 -5.83 -9.98 8.72
N ASP A 72 -6.86 -10.49 9.38
CA ASP A 72 -8.24 -10.57 8.92
C ASP A 72 -9.17 -9.60 9.70
N ASP A 73 -8.59 -8.72 10.52
CA ASP A 73 -9.33 -7.78 11.36
C ASP A 73 -9.71 -6.48 10.61
N TYR A 74 -11.01 -6.33 10.37
CA TYR A 74 -11.62 -5.14 9.79
C TYR A 74 -12.12 -4.13 10.83
N GLY A 75 -11.88 -4.35 12.14
CA GLY A 75 -12.34 -3.48 13.22
C GLY A 75 -11.83 -2.04 13.15
N HIS A 76 -10.79 -1.79 12.35
CA HIS A 76 -10.27 -0.45 12.08
C HIS A 76 -11.05 0.31 11.00
N VAL A 77 -12.06 -0.29 10.36
CA VAL A 77 -12.90 0.34 9.35
C VAL A 77 -14.21 0.80 10.02
N PRO A 78 -14.39 2.11 10.25
CA PRO A 78 -15.64 2.65 10.80
C PRO A 78 -16.87 2.20 10.00
N GLY A 79 -17.79 1.50 10.67
CA GLY A 79 -19.00 1.01 10.03
C GLY A 79 -18.79 -0.23 9.15
N GLY A 80 -17.71 -0.98 9.35
CA GLY A 80 -17.50 -2.25 8.63
C GLY A 80 -17.03 -2.07 7.19
N ILE A 81 -16.43 -3.13 6.66
CA ILE A 81 -15.85 -3.13 5.31
C ILE A 81 -16.91 -3.07 4.22
N GLU A 82 -18.10 -3.62 4.48
CA GLU A 82 -19.24 -3.66 3.56
C GLU A 82 -19.78 -2.26 3.21
N HIS A 83 -19.49 -1.26 4.03
CA HIS A 83 -19.88 0.14 3.81
C HIS A 83 -18.68 1.06 3.58
N PHE A 84 -17.47 0.52 3.51
CA PHE A 84 -16.26 1.30 3.25
C PHE A 84 -16.31 1.98 1.87
N LEU A 85 -16.06 3.30 1.83
CA LEU A 85 -16.16 4.13 0.62
C LEU A 85 -17.53 4.07 -0.09
N SER A 86 -18.60 3.75 0.65
CA SER A 86 -19.98 3.73 0.15
C SER A 86 -20.69 5.06 0.40
N THR A 87 -22.00 5.13 0.08
CA THR A 87 -22.86 6.29 0.39
C THR A 87 -23.25 6.42 1.86
N GLY A 88 -22.62 5.64 2.77
CA GLY A 88 -22.96 5.63 4.19
C GLY A 88 -24.35 5.03 4.50
N ARG A 89 -24.64 4.83 5.79
CA ARG A 89 -25.94 4.33 6.28
C ARG A 89 -26.43 5.00 7.57
N GLY A 90 -25.79 6.08 8.02
CA GLY A 90 -26.11 6.74 9.29
C GLY A 90 -25.22 6.27 10.44
N GLU A 91 -25.77 6.04 11.64
CA GLU A 91 -25.06 5.77 12.92
C GLU A 91 -23.81 4.87 12.79
N GLY A 92 -22.61 5.46 12.76
CA GLY A 92 -21.33 4.73 12.68
C GLY A 92 -20.88 4.34 11.26
N TYR A 93 -21.68 4.62 10.23
CA TYR A 93 -21.45 4.31 8.81
C TYR A 93 -21.34 5.60 8.00
N PRO A 94 -20.20 6.31 8.07
CA PRO A 94 -20.03 7.58 7.37
C PRO A 94 -19.99 7.38 5.84
N GLU A 95 -20.32 8.43 5.10
CA GLU A 95 -20.13 8.48 3.65
C GLU A 95 -18.64 8.36 3.29
N GLY A 96 -18.36 7.85 2.09
CA GLY A 96 -17.01 7.59 1.62
C GLY A 96 -16.10 8.82 1.65
N GLU A 97 -16.63 10.01 1.40
CA GLU A 97 -15.90 11.28 1.45
C GLU A 97 -15.34 11.58 2.85
N ALA A 98 -15.97 11.09 3.92
CA ALA A 98 -15.49 11.31 5.29
C ALA A 98 -14.10 10.71 5.53
N TYR A 99 -13.72 9.66 4.78
CA TYR A 99 -12.43 8.99 4.90
C TYR A 99 -11.25 9.83 4.40
N ILE A 100 -11.51 10.85 3.57
CA ILE A 100 -10.49 11.81 3.13
C ILE A 100 -9.95 12.60 4.34
N ILE A 101 -10.82 12.88 5.30
CA ILE A 101 -10.55 13.71 6.49
C ILE A 101 -10.17 12.84 7.70
N ALA A 102 -10.84 11.70 7.87
CA ALA A 102 -10.78 10.89 9.09
C ALA A 102 -9.53 10.03 9.26
N ILE A 103 -8.73 9.80 8.21
CA ILE A 103 -7.50 9.01 8.30
C ILE A 103 -6.28 9.94 8.24
N PRO A 104 -5.61 10.22 9.39
CA PRO A 104 -4.35 10.95 9.40
C PRO A 104 -3.34 10.29 8.45
N GLY A 105 -2.88 11.01 7.43
CA GLY A 105 -1.93 10.51 6.42
C GLY A 105 -2.53 10.05 5.09
N MET A 106 -3.84 9.87 4.97
CA MET A 106 -4.47 9.55 3.67
C MET A 106 -4.43 10.75 2.71
N HIS A 107 -4.58 11.97 3.23
CA HIS A 107 -4.36 13.23 2.50
C HIS A 107 -2.88 13.47 2.15
N GLN A 108 -1.91 12.92 2.91
CA GLN A 108 -0.49 13.07 2.58
C GLN A 108 -0.09 12.25 1.34
N GLY A 109 -0.85 11.20 1.00
CA GLY A 109 -0.69 10.45 -0.25
C GLY A 109 -1.50 11.01 -1.44
N LEU A 110 -2.48 11.89 -1.18
CA LEU A 110 -3.34 12.50 -2.21
C LEU A 110 -2.94 13.94 -2.55
N ALA A 111 -2.35 14.68 -1.60
CA ALA A 111 -1.85 16.04 -1.77
C ALA A 111 -0.33 16.11 -2.00
N GLY A 112 0.37 14.97 -1.98
CA GLY A 112 1.77 14.89 -2.35
C GLY A 112 1.89 14.69 -3.86
N ASP A 113 2.70 15.50 -4.51
CA ASP A 113 3.22 15.20 -5.84
C ASP A 113 3.60 13.71 -5.90
N TRP A 114 2.95 12.96 -6.79
CA TRP A 114 3.26 11.57 -7.10
C TRP A 114 4.70 11.39 -7.65
N GLU A 115 5.44 12.50 -7.76
CA GLU A 115 6.89 12.57 -7.56
C GLU A 115 7.25 12.27 -6.10
N LEU A 116 7.01 11.03 -5.67
CA LEU A 116 7.80 10.43 -4.59
C LEU A 116 9.26 10.80 -4.87
N GLY A 117 9.83 11.63 -3.99
CA GLY A 117 11.23 12.06 -3.92
C GLY A 117 12.21 10.91 -3.72
N ILE A 118 12.11 9.91 -4.59
CA ILE A 118 13.21 9.07 -5.02
C ILE A 118 13.97 9.99 -6.00
N PRO A 119 15.19 10.44 -5.67
CA PRO A 119 15.96 11.20 -6.64
C PRO A 119 16.00 10.39 -7.93
N ALA A 120 15.55 11.01 -9.03
CA ALA A 120 15.90 10.55 -10.35
C ALA A 120 17.43 10.53 -10.37
N SER A 121 18.00 9.33 -10.35
CA SER A 121 19.38 9.02 -10.73
C SER A 121 20.41 10.15 -10.51
N GLY A 122 21.14 10.06 -9.40
CA GLY A 122 22.49 10.60 -9.23
C GLY A 122 23.36 9.49 -8.67
#